data_AF-A0A356JAP4-F1
#
_entry.id   AF-A0A356JAP4-F1
#
_cell.length_a   1.000
_cell.length_b   1.000
_cell.length_c   1.000
_cell.angle_alpha   90.00
_cell.angle_beta   90.00
_cell.angle_gamma   90.00
#
_symmetry.space_group_name_H-M   'P 1'
#
loop_
_entity.id
_entity.type
_entity.pdbx_description
1 polymer ?
#
loop_
_entity_poly.entity_id
_entity_poly.type
_entity_poly.pdbx_seq_one_letter_code
_entity_poly.pdbx_strand_id
1 'polypeptide(L)'
;MLVNPAAGTRMVVAEALLNLCAASISAIEDIAYRANWMAAAKLPGEGPVMYDAAVSLRDLSIRLKIKPDGGKDSLTMAELIEKVFVKAPVTLILSAYVTVFDVKKVVTPDIKRPGESVLILIDPARGKNRLGGSAFAQSLGGQIGDVCPDIDDPELFINTVVAILKLHQKGLILAYHDRTGDGGLIITLAEMAMARNCGLAVSLGEVEGCDAYARLFSEEAGVVIEVDSSKEQEVLSILRSQGAPYEMIGSTRTEPVMSISYGEDEVFDMRTGVMRRMWERTSFEIEKLQMPDPQCAQEEYALYENMETPQCVLTFEPKPTLPEILIAGAAKPKVAILRTHGTNSDREMMAAFHAAGFVTQDVNMYDLKTGSVSLDAFSGIAPSGGFADADIFGSAKGWAASVLFDERLKEMFEQFRITPNTFSFWECNGCQFGILLNWILGDVFEENCQPRMAHNLSGRFEHRWPMLEIRSSPSIMLDGMEGSRLVIPSAHGEGRFYFPKQEVLNYVLENDLAPLRYVDPAGNPTEQYPYNPNGSPHGIAALCSPDGRHLAMMPHPTRAFRMHQCRSWMPEDWKADLEASPWLQMFQNARKFV
;
A
#
# COMPACT_ATOMS: atom_id res chain seq x y z
N MET A 1 -7.18 -15.44 -24.34
CA MET A 1 -6.75 -15.89 -25.70
C MET A 1 -7.41 -17.19 -26.17
N LEU A 2 -8.01 -17.99 -25.29
CA LEU A 2 -8.66 -19.26 -25.66
C LEU A 2 -9.80 -19.10 -26.69
N VAL A 3 -10.59 -18.04 -26.57
CA VAL A 3 -11.67 -17.72 -27.52
C VAL A 3 -11.10 -17.08 -28.78
N ASN A 4 -10.34 -16.00 -28.63
CA ASN A 4 -9.68 -15.29 -29.73
C ASN A 4 -8.32 -14.72 -29.26
N PRO A 5 -7.20 -15.12 -29.89
CA PRO A 5 -5.88 -14.64 -29.48
C PRO A 5 -5.66 -13.16 -29.76
N ALA A 6 -6.14 -12.67 -30.89
CA ALA A 6 -5.97 -11.28 -31.29
C ALA A 6 -6.76 -10.34 -30.38
N ALA A 7 -8.01 -10.69 -30.07
CA ALA A 7 -8.87 -9.93 -29.16
C ALA A 7 -8.32 -9.95 -27.73
N GLY A 8 -7.97 -11.12 -27.20
CA GLY A 8 -7.37 -11.24 -25.88
C GLY A 8 -6.08 -10.41 -25.74
N THR A 9 -5.28 -10.32 -26.79
CA THR A 9 -4.09 -9.45 -26.79
C THR A 9 -4.45 -7.97 -26.70
N ARG A 10 -5.45 -7.51 -27.46
CA ARG A 10 -5.88 -6.12 -27.42
C ARG A 10 -6.48 -5.76 -26.06
N MET A 11 -7.21 -6.69 -25.46
CA MET A 11 -7.75 -6.53 -24.10
C MET A 11 -6.65 -6.42 -23.04
N VAL A 12 -5.58 -7.23 -23.12
CA VAL A 12 -4.42 -7.09 -22.22
C VAL A 12 -3.76 -5.70 -22.33
N VAL A 13 -3.65 -5.16 -23.55
CA VAL A 13 -3.16 -3.78 -23.74
C VAL A 13 -4.13 -2.77 -23.17
N ALA A 14 -5.43 -2.94 -23.38
CA ALA A 14 -6.46 -2.04 -22.90
C ALA A 14 -6.49 -1.98 -21.37
N GLU A 15 -6.48 -3.13 -20.71
CA GLU A 15 -6.44 -3.27 -19.25
C GLU A 15 -5.20 -2.59 -18.66
N ALA A 16 -4.02 -2.85 -19.22
CA ALA A 16 -2.77 -2.23 -18.76
C ALA A 16 -2.81 -0.70 -18.89
N LEU A 17 -3.39 -0.16 -19.97
CA LEU A 17 -3.52 1.27 -20.18
C LEU A 17 -4.56 1.91 -19.25
N LEU A 18 -5.74 1.30 -19.13
CA LEU A 18 -6.81 1.83 -18.27
C LEU A 18 -6.39 1.78 -16.80
N ASN A 19 -5.68 0.75 -16.34
CA ASN A 19 -5.09 0.73 -15.00
C ASN A 19 -4.11 1.88 -14.76
N LEU A 20 -3.27 2.21 -15.76
CA LEU A 20 -2.33 3.33 -15.65
C LEU A 20 -3.00 4.72 -15.66
N CYS A 21 -4.18 4.85 -16.26
CA CYS A 21 -4.88 6.14 -16.38
C CYS A 21 -5.40 6.70 -15.04
N ALA A 22 -5.37 5.89 -13.98
CA ALA A 22 -5.60 6.35 -12.62
C ALA A 22 -4.47 7.26 -12.09
N ALA A 23 -3.31 7.30 -12.76
CA ALA A 23 -2.18 8.15 -12.41
C ALA A 23 -2.06 9.39 -13.29
N SER A 24 -1.35 10.41 -12.77
CA SER A 24 -1.06 11.64 -13.51
C SER A 24 0.03 11.43 -14.57
N ILE A 25 -0.38 10.97 -15.74
CA ILE A 25 0.49 10.74 -16.90
C ILE A 25 0.35 11.87 -17.94
N SER A 26 1.39 12.11 -18.73
CA SER A 26 1.44 13.17 -19.75
C SER A 26 0.58 12.84 -20.96
N ALA A 27 0.90 11.71 -21.57
CA ALA A 27 0.37 11.28 -22.85
C ALA A 27 0.52 9.76 -23.00
N ILE A 28 -0.28 9.16 -23.88
CA ILE A 28 -0.25 7.72 -24.15
C ILE A 28 1.11 7.33 -24.74
N GLU A 29 1.69 8.19 -25.57
CA GLU A 29 2.93 7.94 -26.31
C GLU A 29 4.20 7.86 -25.44
N ASP A 30 4.10 8.30 -24.19
CA ASP A 30 5.16 8.20 -23.19
C ASP A 30 5.17 6.84 -22.47
N ILE A 31 4.14 6.03 -22.69
CA ILE A 31 4.02 4.70 -22.09
C ILE A 31 4.95 3.72 -22.81
N ALA A 32 5.76 3.05 -22.02
CA ALA A 32 6.53 1.90 -22.43
C ALA A 32 5.95 0.62 -21.82
N TYR A 33 6.22 -0.52 -22.43
CA TYR A 33 5.74 -1.80 -21.92
C TYR A 33 6.75 -2.93 -22.07
N ARG A 34 6.64 -3.93 -21.19
CA ARG A 34 7.30 -5.23 -21.33
C ARG A 34 6.27 -6.32 -21.60
N ALA A 35 6.52 -7.12 -22.63
CA ALA A 35 5.66 -8.23 -23.02
C ALA A 35 6.27 -9.56 -22.55
N ASN A 36 5.57 -10.27 -21.68
CA ASN A 36 5.97 -11.60 -21.22
C ASN A 36 5.03 -12.66 -21.78
N TRP A 37 5.59 -13.62 -22.52
CA TRP A 37 4.83 -14.63 -23.25
C TRP A 37 4.95 -15.99 -22.59
N MET A 38 3.83 -16.60 -22.25
CA MET A 38 3.75 -17.96 -21.74
C MET A 38 2.95 -18.79 -22.75
N ALA A 39 3.51 -19.88 -23.24
CA ALA A 39 2.83 -20.75 -24.20
C ALA A 39 3.36 -22.18 -24.13
N ALA A 40 2.57 -23.15 -24.55
CA ALA A 40 3.04 -24.49 -24.86
C ALA A 40 3.40 -24.61 -26.35
N ALA A 41 4.32 -23.77 -26.83
CA ALA A 41 4.49 -23.46 -28.26
C ALA A 41 4.82 -24.67 -29.16
N LYS A 42 5.35 -25.76 -28.58
CA LYS A 42 5.63 -27.02 -29.29
C LYS A 42 4.41 -27.91 -29.50
N LEU A 43 3.30 -27.63 -28.80
CA LEU A 43 2.06 -28.38 -28.98
C LEU A 43 1.30 -27.88 -30.21
N PRO A 44 0.55 -28.76 -30.90
CA PRO A 44 -0.22 -28.38 -32.08
C PRO A 44 -1.15 -27.19 -31.82
N GLY A 45 -1.11 -26.20 -32.71
CA GLY A 45 -1.97 -25.01 -32.67
C GLY A 45 -1.43 -23.83 -31.84
N GLU A 46 -0.60 -24.08 -30.82
CA GLU A 46 -0.16 -23.02 -29.88
C GLU A 46 0.78 -22.00 -30.54
N GLY A 47 1.69 -22.45 -31.41
CA GLY A 47 2.61 -21.56 -32.13
C GLY A 47 1.90 -20.52 -33.00
N PRO A 48 0.97 -20.93 -33.89
CA PRO A 48 0.14 -20.00 -34.66
C PRO A 48 -0.68 -19.04 -33.78
N VAL A 49 -1.32 -19.53 -32.71
CA VAL A 49 -2.08 -18.70 -31.76
C VAL A 49 -1.19 -17.61 -31.15
N MET A 50 0.03 -17.97 -30.74
CA MET A 50 1.02 -17.01 -30.22
C MET A 50 1.47 -16.00 -31.28
N TYR A 51 1.65 -16.44 -32.53
CA TYR A 51 1.99 -15.54 -33.64
C TYR A 51 0.89 -14.51 -33.90
N ASP A 52 -0.38 -14.94 -33.97
CA ASP A 52 -1.53 -14.06 -34.18
C ASP A 52 -1.69 -13.06 -33.04
N ALA A 53 -1.47 -13.50 -31.80
CA ALA A 53 -1.41 -12.61 -30.64
C ALA A 53 -0.28 -11.58 -30.78
N ALA A 54 0.94 -11.99 -31.12
CA ALA A 54 2.08 -11.08 -31.29
C ALA A 54 1.86 -10.06 -32.43
N VAL A 55 1.23 -10.47 -33.53
CA VAL A 55 0.82 -9.57 -34.63
C VAL A 55 -0.21 -8.55 -34.14
N SER A 56 -1.21 -9.00 -33.37
CA SER A 56 -2.22 -8.11 -32.79
C SER A 56 -1.60 -7.07 -31.84
N LEU A 57 -0.64 -7.50 -30.99
CA LEU A 57 0.10 -6.59 -30.12
C LEU A 57 0.85 -5.54 -30.94
N ARG A 58 1.62 -5.96 -31.95
CA ARG A 58 2.35 -5.05 -32.84
C ARG A 58 1.42 -4.00 -33.43
N ASP A 59 0.31 -4.44 -34.02
CA ASP A 59 -0.59 -3.56 -34.77
C ASP A 59 -1.27 -2.53 -33.86
N LEU A 60 -1.73 -2.96 -32.68
CA LEU A 60 -2.32 -2.04 -31.71
C LEU A 60 -1.27 -1.10 -31.10
N SER A 61 -0.08 -1.60 -30.74
CA SER A 61 1.00 -0.77 -30.18
C SER A 61 1.47 0.31 -31.14
N ILE A 62 1.57 0.01 -32.45
CA ILE A 62 1.90 1.01 -33.47
C ILE A 62 0.84 2.12 -33.53
N ARG A 63 -0.45 1.76 -33.47
CA ARG A 63 -1.55 2.74 -33.50
C ARG A 63 -1.55 3.63 -32.25
N LEU A 64 -1.37 3.02 -31.07
CA LEU A 64 -1.25 3.71 -29.79
C LEU A 64 0.05 4.50 -29.64
N LYS A 65 1.04 4.24 -30.50
CA LYS A 65 2.42 4.77 -30.44
C LYS A 65 3.12 4.50 -29.10
N ILE A 66 2.77 3.39 -28.44
CA ILE A 66 3.45 2.92 -27.23
C ILE A 66 4.65 2.06 -27.59
N LYS A 67 5.70 2.10 -26.77
CA LYS A 67 7.01 1.52 -27.11
C LYS A 67 7.26 0.21 -26.34
N PRO A 68 7.66 -0.88 -27.01
CA PRO A 68 8.20 -2.03 -26.30
C PRO A 68 9.57 -1.68 -25.70
N ASP A 69 9.79 -2.05 -24.44
CA ASP A 69 11.06 -1.89 -23.72
C ASP A 69 11.48 -3.23 -23.07
N GLY A 70 11.48 -4.25 -23.92
CA GLY A 70 11.90 -5.62 -23.60
C GLY A 70 10.74 -6.59 -23.34
N GLY A 71 11.11 -7.78 -22.90
CA GLY A 71 10.17 -8.88 -22.68
C GLY A 71 10.90 -10.19 -22.43
N LYS A 72 10.14 -11.24 -22.12
CA LYS A 72 10.64 -12.61 -21.95
C LYS A 72 9.62 -13.61 -22.45
N ASP A 73 10.06 -14.80 -22.81
CA ASP A 73 9.19 -15.91 -23.18
C ASP A 73 9.47 -17.16 -22.32
N SER A 74 8.41 -17.94 -22.11
CA SER A 74 8.40 -19.27 -21.50
C SER A 74 7.53 -20.20 -22.36
N LEU A 75 8.18 -21.06 -23.15
CA LEU A 75 7.55 -21.76 -24.28
C LEU A 75 7.26 -23.25 -24.04
N THR A 76 7.37 -23.69 -22.78
CA THR A 76 7.16 -25.09 -22.37
C THR A 76 6.08 -25.20 -21.30
N MET A 77 5.02 -24.40 -21.39
CA MET A 77 3.94 -24.33 -20.39
C MET A 77 2.93 -25.48 -20.52
N ALA A 78 3.42 -26.72 -20.51
CA ALA A 78 2.58 -27.92 -20.50
C ALA A 78 3.23 -29.03 -19.69
N GLU A 79 2.39 -29.78 -18.99
CA GLU A 79 2.77 -30.91 -18.14
C GLU A 79 1.98 -32.16 -18.55
N LEU A 80 2.59 -33.33 -18.50
CA LEU A 80 1.93 -34.60 -18.79
C LEU A 80 1.49 -35.28 -17.49
N ILE A 81 0.21 -35.23 -17.17
CA ILE A 81 -0.38 -35.83 -15.96
C ILE A 81 -1.23 -37.03 -16.37
N GLU A 82 -0.88 -38.22 -15.88
CA GLU A 82 -1.65 -39.46 -16.12
C GLU A 82 -2.01 -39.71 -17.61
N LYS A 83 -1.08 -39.36 -18.52
CA LYS A 83 -1.19 -39.43 -19.99
C LYS A 83 -2.06 -38.35 -20.65
N VAL A 84 -2.51 -37.35 -19.90
CA VAL A 84 -3.19 -36.15 -20.40
C VAL A 84 -2.24 -34.97 -20.35
N PHE A 85 -2.09 -34.25 -21.46
CA PHE A 85 -1.38 -32.98 -21.44
C PHE A 85 -2.28 -31.91 -20.82
N VAL A 86 -1.87 -31.41 -19.65
CA VAL A 86 -2.41 -30.19 -19.06
C VAL A 86 -1.53 -29.05 -19.53
N LYS A 87 -2.08 -28.16 -20.36
CA LYS A 87 -1.35 -27.02 -20.93
C LYS A 87 -1.95 -25.70 -20.43
N ALA A 88 -1.08 -24.73 -20.19
CA ALA A 88 -1.52 -23.35 -20.03
C ALA A 88 -1.98 -22.80 -21.38
N PRO A 89 -3.00 -21.90 -21.40
CA PRO A 89 -3.29 -21.11 -22.58
C PRO A 89 -2.06 -20.30 -23.03
N VAL A 90 -2.04 -19.87 -24.30
CA VAL A 90 -1.18 -18.76 -24.69
C VAL A 90 -1.58 -17.54 -23.85
N THR A 91 -0.65 -17.05 -23.05
CA THR A 91 -0.86 -15.94 -22.13
C THR A 91 0.18 -14.88 -22.37
N LEU A 92 -0.30 -13.64 -22.59
CA LEU A 92 0.51 -12.44 -22.59
C LEU A 92 0.30 -11.74 -21.25
N ILE A 93 1.38 -11.48 -20.53
CA ILE A 93 1.38 -10.53 -19.41
C ILE A 93 2.11 -9.28 -19.87
N LEU A 94 1.41 -8.15 -19.83
CA LEU A 94 1.92 -6.85 -20.22
C LEU A 94 2.18 -6.00 -18.98
N SER A 95 3.42 -5.61 -18.76
CA SER A 95 3.77 -4.64 -17.71
C SER A 95 4.00 -3.29 -18.36
N ALA A 96 3.05 -2.38 -18.21
CA ALA A 96 3.15 -1.02 -18.73
C ALA A 96 3.66 -0.05 -17.65
N TYR A 97 4.43 0.95 -18.04
CA TYR A 97 5.00 1.95 -17.14
C TYR A 97 5.24 3.28 -17.84
N VAL A 98 5.18 4.34 -17.05
CA VAL A 98 5.32 5.71 -17.51
C VAL A 98 5.76 6.59 -16.34
N THR A 99 6.39 7.72 -16.65
CA THR A 99 6.75 8.70 -15.61
C THR A 99 5.50 9.40 -15.10
N VAL A 100 5.33 9.44 -13.77
CA VAL A 100 4.23 10.17 -13.12
C VAL A 100 4.71 11.57 -12.72
N PHE A 101 4.01 12.60 -13.18
CA PHE A 101 4.39 14.00 -12.92
C PHE A 101 4.05 14.44 -11.50
N ASP A 102 2.90 13.98 -11.00
CA ASP A 102 2.42 14.32 -9.67
C ASP A 102 1.76 13.12 -9.01
N VAL A 103 2.51 12.48 -8.11
CA VAL A 103 2.04 11.34 -7.30
C VAL A 103 0.87 11.73 -6.39
N LYS A 104 0.62 13.03 -6.16
CA LYS A 104 -0.50 13.51 -5.36
C LYS A 104 -1.83 13.42 -6.10
N LYS A 105 -1.81 13.35 -7.43
CA LYS A 105 -3.03 13.36 -8.26
C LYS A 105 -3.52 11.97 -8.61
N VAL A 106 -2.84 10.91 -8.16
CA VAL A 106 -3.29 9.53 -8.36
C VAL A 106 -4.68 9.37 -7.73
N VAL A 107 -5.63 8.90 -8.53
CA VAL A 107 -6.97 8.54 -8.08
C VAL A 107 -7.04 7.04 -7.80
N THR A 108 -7.90 6.67 -6.87
CA THR A 108 -8.05 5.30 -6.37
C THR A 108 -9.52 4.86 -6.44
N PRO A 109 -9.82 3.57 -6.28
CA PRO A 109 -11.21 3.09 -6.32
C PRO A 109 -12.09 3.56 -5.15
N ASP A 110 -11.52 3.98 -4.01
CA ASP A 110 -12.32 4.37 -2.86
C ASP A 110 -13.09 5.68 -3.10
N ILE A 111 -14.42 5.57 -2.99
CA ILE A 111 -15.36 6.68 -3.11
C ILE A 111 -15.00 7.81 -2.13
N LYS A 112 -14.88 9.04 -2.63
CA LYS A 112 -14.45 10.21 -1.85
C LYS A 112 -15.61 10.95 -1.21
N ARG A 113 -16.76 11.02 -1.87
CA ARG A 113 -17.91 11.83 -1.43
C ARG A 113 -19.23 11.05 -1.45
N PRO A 114 -19.35 10.01 -0.60
CA PRO A 114 -20.57 9.19 -0.55
C PRO A 114 -21.80 10.07 -0.25
N GLY A 115 -22.83 10.00 -1.10
CA GLY A 115 -24.07 10.77 -0.97
C GLY A 115 -24.07 12.11 -1.71
N GLU A 116 -22.92 12.56 -2.23
CA GLU A 116 -22.79 13.86 -2.91
C GLU A 116 -22.23 13.74 -4.35
N SER A 117 -21.94 12.51 -4.79
CA SER A 117 -21.31 12.22 -6.08
C SER A 117 -22.10 11.25 -6.95
N VAL A 118 -21.82 11.29 -8.25
CA VAL A 118 -22.42 10.45 -9.28
C VAL A 118 -21.39 9.51 -9.88
N LEU A 119 -21.88 8.41 -10.46
CA LEU A 119 -21.07 7.38 -11.11
C LEU A 119 -21.31 7.41 -12.62
N ILE A 120 -20.20 7.41 -13.37
CA ILE A 120 -20.22 7.40 -14.84
C ILE A 120 -19.43 6.19 -15.33
N LEU A 121 -20.08 5.35 -16.13
CA LEU A 121 -19.42 4.30 -16.90
C LEU A 121 -18.94 4.89 -18.23
N ILE A 122 -17.66 4.76 -18.52
CA ILE A 122 -17.09 5.08 -19.84
C ILE A 122 -16.83 3.76 -20.56
N ASP A 123 -17.58 3.52 -21.64
CA ASP A 123 -17.70 2.21 -22.29
C ASP A 123 -17.33 2.29 -23.79
N PRO A 124 -16.05 2.17 -24.15
CA PRO A 124 -15.63 2.13 -25.55
C PRO A 124 -16.20 0.93 -26.33
N ALA A 125 -16.69 -0.13 -25.67
CA ALA A 125 -17.31 -1.27 -26.33
C ALA A 125 -18.77 -1.02 -26.75
N ARG A 126 -19.37 0.11 -26.37
CA ARG A 126 -20.74 0.54 -26.75
C ARG A 126 -21.81 -0.52 -26.43
N GLY A 127 -21.76 -1.12 -25.25
CA GLY A 127 -22.77 -2.07 -24.79
C GLY A 127 -22.75 -3.43 -25.50
N LYS A 128 -21.63 -3.84 -26.12
CA LYS A 128 -21.50 -5.19 -26.70
C LYS A 128 -21.61 -6.32 -25.67
N ASN A 129 -21.20 -6.05 -24.43
CA ASN A 129 -21.41 -6.89 -23.26
C ASN A 129 -21.07 -8.38 -23.47
N ARG A 130 -19.91 -8.67 -24.07
CA ARG A 130 -19.48 -10.04 -24.41
C ARG A 130 -18.98 -10.82 -23.19
N LEU A 131 -19.40 -12.09 -23.06
CA LEU A 131 -19.11 -12.95 -21.89
C LEU A 131 -18.06 -14.06 -22.16
N GLY A 132 -17.63 -14.25 -23.40
CA GLY A 132 -16.65 -15.28 -23.74
C GLY A 132 -15.30 -15.01 -23.05
N GLY A 133 -14.78 -16.01 -22.35
CA GLY A 133 -13.53 -15.97 -21.61
C GLY A 133 -13.63 -15.33 -20.22
N SER A 134 -14.82 -14.93 -19.78
CA SER A 134 -15.00 -14.21 -18.52
C SER A 134 -14.88 -15.08 -17.28
N ALA A 135 -14.58 -14.44 -16.14
CA ALA A 135 -14.66 -15.05 -14.81
C ALA A 135 -16.08 -15.60 -14.53
N PHE A 136 -17.13 -14.94 -15.03
CA PHE A 136 -18.49 -15.43 -14.92
C PHE A 136 -18.68 -16.76 -15.67
N ALA A 137 -18.26 -16.85 -16.93
CA ALA A 137 -18.33 -18.10 -17.69
C ALA A 137 -17.51 -19.22 -17.00
N GLN A 138 -16.32 -18.89 -16.50
CA GLN A 138 -15.48 -19.83 -15.76
C GLN A 138 -16.18 -20.33 -14.49
N SER A 139 -16.90 -19.47 -13.77
CA SER A 139 -17.62 -19.83 -12.54
C SER A 139 -18.78 -20.80 -12.78
N LEU A 140 -19.34 -20.83 -13.99
CA LEU A 140 -20.45 -21.71 -14.40
C LEU A 140 -19.98 -23.11 -14.80
N GLY A 141 -19.09 -23.70 -14.01
CA GLY A 141 -18.56 -25.05 -14.24
C GLY A 141 -17.44 -25.12 -15.28
N GLY A 142 -16.65 -24.05 -15.42
CA GLY A 142 -15.51 -24.00 -16.34
C GLY A 142 -15.90 -23.77 -17.80
N GLN A 143 -17.03 -23.11 -18.06
CA GLN A 143 -17.39 -22.72 -19.42
C GLN A 143 -16.43 -21.64 -19.95
N ILE A 144 -16.23 -21.65 -21.27
CA ILE A 144 -15.42 -20.65 -21.95
C ILE A 144 -16.30 -19.59 -22.62
N GLY A 145 -17.50 -19.94 -23.09
CA GLY A 145 -18.31 -19.06 -23.95
C GLY A 145 -17.76 -18.95 -25.38
N ASP A 146 -18.38 -18.08 -26.18
CA ASP A 146 -18.16 -18.04 -27.64
C ASP A 146 -17.61 -16.69 -28.14
N VAL A 147 -18.20 -15.57 -27.73
CA VAL A 147 -17.78 -14.23 -28.18
C VAL A 147 -17.15 -13.49 -27.01
N CYS A 148 -15.87 -13.13 -27.12
CA CYS A 148 -15.11 -12.45 -26.06
C CYS A 148 -14.98 -10.93 -26.27
N PRO A 149 -14.75 -10.15 -25.19
CA PRO A 149 -14.37 -8.75 -25.27
C PRO A 149 -13.23 -8.46 -26.24
N ASP A 150 -13.26 -7.26 -26.85
CA ASP A 150 -12.28 -6.80 -27.83
C ASP A 150 -12.31 -5.28 -28.02
N ILE A 151 -11.19 -4.73 -28.50
CA ILE A 151 -11.09 -3.35 -28.99
C ILE A 151 -11.42 -3.33 -30.48
N ASP A 152 -12.71 -3.18 -30.80
CA ASP A 152 -13.21 -3.17 -32.18
C ASP A 152 -12.85 -1.89 -32.95
N ASP A 153 -12.82 -0.75 -32.26
CA ASP A 153 -12.44 0.55 -32.81
C ASP A 153 -11.27 1.14 -32.00
N PRO A 154 -10.02 0.91 -32.45
CA PRO A 154 -8.84 1.42 -31.76
C PRO A 154 -8.78 2.95 -31.66
N GLU A 155 -9.34 3.69 -32.62
CA GLU A 155 -9.34 5.16 -32.57
C GLU A 155 -10.32 5.66 -31.51
N LEU A 156 -11.49 5.03 -31.41
CA LEU A 156 -12.43 5.29 -30.31
C LEU A 156 -11.81 5.00 -28.96
N PHE A 157 -11.08 3.87 -28.83
CA PHE A 157 -10.39 3.53 -27.60
C PHE A 157 -9.31 4.56 -27.23
N ILE A 158 -8.49 4.99 -28.19
CA ILE A 158 -7.50 6.07 -28.01
C ILE A 158 -8.18 7.35 -27.52
N ASN A 159 -9.26 7.76 -28.18
CA ASN A 159 -10.01 8.96 -27.81
C ASN A 159 -10.61 8.87 -26.40
N THR A 160 -11.09 7.69 -26.01
CA THR A 160 -11.56 7.40 -24.65
C THR A 160 -10.44 7.57 -23.63
N VAL A 161 -9.27 6.99 -23.86
CA VAL A 161 -8.10 7.14 -22.98
C VAL A 161 -7.70 8.62 -22.88
N VAL A 162 -7.62 9.34 -24.00
CA VAL A 162 -7.33 10.78 -24.02
C VAL A 162 -8.37 11.58 -23.23
N ALA A 163 -9.65 11.23 -23.29
CA ALA A 163 -10.69 11.87 -22.52
C ALA A 163 -10.48 11.67 -21.01
N ILE A 164 -10.20 10.44 -20.58
CA ILE A 164 -9.90 10.09 -19.19
C ILE A 164 -8.69 10.90 -18.68
N LEU A 165 -7.61 10.95 -19.46
CA LEU A 165 -6.41 11.73 -19.09
C LEU A 165 -6.72 13.22 -18.96
N LYS A 166 -7.56 13.80 -19.83
CA LYS A 166 -8.00 15.20 -19.72
C LYS A 166 -8.82 15.46 -18.46
N LEU A 167 -9.74 14.54 -18.12
CA LEU A 167 -10.53 14.61 -16.90
C LEU A 167 -9.64 14.54 -15.65
N HIS A 168 -8.68 13.61 -15.64
CA HIS A 168 -7.69 13.45 -14.58
C HIS A 168 -6.82 14.71 -14.44
N GLN A 169 -6.28 15.24 -15.53
CA GLN A 169 -5.43 16.45 -15.52
C GLN A 169 -6.15 17.68 -14.96
N LYS A 170 -7.45 17.78 -15.22
CA LYS A 170 -8.35 18.82 -14.68
C LYS A 170 -8.80 18.57 -13.24
N GLY A 171 -8.49 17.41 -12.65
CA GLY A 171 -8.91 17.04 -11.30
C GLY A 171 -10.43 16.85 -11.17
N LEU A 172 -11.08 16.36 -12.24
CA LEU A 172 -12.54 16.16 -12.27
C LEU A 172 -12.97 14.75 -11.84
N ILE A 173 -12.01 13.83 -11.67
CA ILE A 173 -12.24 12.45 -11.22
C ILE A 173 -11.93 12.40 -9.72
N LEU A 174 -12.92 11.97 -8.92
CA LEU A 174 -12.75 11.78 -7.48
C LEU A 174 -12.21 10.38 -7.16
N ALA A 175 -12.83 9.37 -7.74
CA ALA A 175 -12.44 7.97 -7.67
C ALA A 175 -12.50 7.34 -9.07
N TYR A 176 -11.70 6.30 -9.27
CA TYR A 176 -11.52 5.65 -10.56
C TYR A 176 -11.32 4.17 -10.36
N HIS A 177 -12.02 3.36 -11.13
CA HIS A 177 -11.74 1.93 -11.22
C HIS A 177 -12.07 1.40 -12.62
N ASP A 178 -11.26 0.48 -13.12
CA ASP A 178 -11.47 -0.11 -14.44
C ASP A 178 -12.45 -1.30 -14.38
N ARG A 179 -13.17 -1.51 -15.48
CA ARG A 179 -14.08 -2.65 -15.71
C ARG A 179 -13.39 -3.80 -16.46
N THR A 180 -12.18 -3.56 -16.95
CA THR A 180 -11.51 -4.44 -17.90
C THR A 180 -10.92 -5.66 -17.20
N GLY A 181 -10.69 -5.57 -15.88
CA GLY A 181 -10.34 -6.70 -15.03
C GLY A 181 -11.47 -7.73 -14.87
N ASP A 182 -11.14 -8.81 -14.14
CA ASP A 182 -11.99 -9.97 -13.97
C ASP A 182 -13.33 -9.64 -13.25
N GLY A 183 -14.43 -10.19 -13.76
CA GLY A 183 -15.76 -10.10 -13.13
C GLY A 183 -16.62 -8.91 -13.56
N GLY A 184 -16.07 -7.96 -14.33
CA GLY A 184 -16.83 -6.90 -14.99
C GLY A 184 -17.41 -5.84 -14.06
N LEU A 185 -18.46 -5.16 -14.52
CA LEU A 185 -19.01 -3.95 -13.89
C LEU A 185 -19.43 -4.15 -12.43
N ILE A 186 -20.05 -5.29 -12.12
CA ILE A 186 -20.50 -5.56 -10.75
C ILE A 186 -19.33 -5.65 -9.76
N ILE A 187 -18.20 -6.24 -10.17
CA ILE A 187 -17.02 -6.34 -9.33
C ILE A 187 -16.33 -4.99 -9.20
N THR A 188 -16.20 -4.23 -10.29
CA THR A 188 -15.70 -2.84 -10.24
C THR A 188 -16.49 -2.00 -9.23
N LEU A 189 -17.82 -2.04 -9.28
CA LEU A 189 -18.68 -1.31 -8.35
C LEU A 189 -18.55 -1.81 -6.91
N ALA A 190 -18.51 -3.14 -6.72
CA ALA A 190 -18.32 -3.73 -5.41
C ALA A 190 -16.99 -3.30 -4.78
N GLU A 191 -15.89 -3.35 -5.54
CA GLU A 191 -14.55 -2.96 -5.07
C GLU A 191 -14.49 -1.47 -4.72
N MET A 192 -15.10 -0.59 -5.52
CA MET A 192 -15.20 0.84 -5.19
C MET A 192 -15.99 1.07 -3.89
N ALA A 193 -17.13 0.40 -3.72
CA ALA A 193 -17.95 0.49 -2.53
C ALA A 193 -17.22 -0.04 -1.28
N MET A 194 -16.57 -1.21 -1.40
CA MET A 194 -15.82 -1.85 -0.33
C MET A 194 -14.62 -1.02 0.11
N ALA A 195 -13.89 -0.42 -0.83
CA ALA A 195 -12.70 0.37 -0.54
C ALA A 195 -13.01 1.58 0.37
N ARG A 196 -14.18 2.23 0.21
CA ARG A 196 -14.64 3.29 1.13
C ARG A 196 -15.48 2.79 2.30
N ASN A 197 -16.06 1.60 2.21
CA ASN A 197 -17.13 1.12 3.08
C ASN A 197 -18.41 1.99 2.99
N CYS A 198 -18.86 2.28 1.77
CA CYS A 198 -20.09 3.03 1.49
C CYS A 198 -21.05 2.21 0.61
N GLY A 199 -22.18 2.79 0.20
CA GLY A 199 -23.14 2.16 -0.71
C GLY A 199 -23.21 2.84 -2.07
N LEU A 200 -23.91 2.19 -3.00
CA LEU A 200 -24.12 2.68 -4.36
C LEU A 200 -25.56 2.41 -4.80
N ALA A 201 -26.14 3.36 -5.53
CA ALA A 201 -27.43 3.24 -6.17
C ALA A 201 -27.22 3.23 -7.69
N VAL A 202 -27.28 2.05 -8.30
CA VAL A 202 -26.94 1.88 -9.72
C VAL A 202 -28.20 1.51 -10.50
N SER A 203 -28.43 2.20 -11.61
CA SER A 203 -29.52 1.95 -12.55
C SER A 203 -28.93 1.83 -13.95
N LEU A 204 -29.05 0.63 -14.52
CA LEU A 204 -28.54 0.30 -15.84
C LEU A 204 -29.69 0.22 -16.83
N GLY A 205 -29.55 0.92 -17.95
CA GLY A 205 -30.54 0.88 -19.03
C GLY A 205 -30.56 -0.46 -19.74
N GLU A 206 -31.72 -0.84 -20.28
CA GLU A 206 -31.85 -2.01 -21.14
C GLU A 206 -31.04 -1.84 -22.43
N VAL A 207 -30.31 -2.89 -22.80
CA VAL A 207 -29.57 -2.96 -24.06
C VAL A 207 -30.16 -4.08 -24.91
N GLU A 208 -30.51 -3.78 -26.16
CA GLU A 208 -31.13 -4.75 -27.06
C GLU A 208 -30.27 -6.01 -27.20
N GLY A 209 -30.87 -7.18 -26.96
CA GLY A 209 -30.18 -8.48 -27.02
C GLY A 209 -29.22 -8.76 -25.86
N CYS A 210 -29.22 -7.93 -24.81
CA CYS A 210 -28.42 -8.11 -23.61
C CYS A 210 -29.32 -8.42 -22.40
N ASP A 211 -28.96 -9.44 -21.63
CA ASP A 211 -29.56 -9.68 -20.32
C ASP A 211 -28.76 -8.98 -19.21
N ALA A 212 -29.30 -9.01 -17.98
CA ALA A 212 -28.66 -8.42 -16.82
C ALA A 212 -27.28 -9.05 -16.52
N TYR A 213 -27.11 -10.35 -16.78
CA TYR A 213 -25.85 -11.04 -16.54
C TYR A 213 -24.74 -10.53 -17.46
N ALA A 214 -24.98 -10.47 -18.76
CA ALA A 214 -24.05 -9.91 -19.74
C ALA A 214 -23.72 -8.45 -19.42
N ARG A 215 -24.71 -7.66 -19.01
CA ARG A 215 -24.51 -6.26 -18.65
C ARG A 215 -23.61 -6.09 -17.41
N LEU A 216 -23.75 -6.96 -16.42
CA LEU A 216 -23.02 -6.90 -15.16
C LEU A 216 -21.63 -7.53 -15.21
N PHE A 217 -21.49 -8.67 -15.90
CA PHE A 217 -20.31 -9.53 -15.85
C PHE A 217 -19.42 -9.48 -17.10
N SER A 218 -19.77 -8.66 -18.09
CA SER A 218 -18.88 -8.48 -19.24
C SER A 218 -17.62 -7.71 -18.86
N GLU A 219 -16.48 -8.26 -19.30
CA GLU A 219 -15.14 -7.74 -19.04
C GLU A 219 -14.67 -6.89 -20.24
N GLU A 220 -15.58 -6.07 -20.76
CA GLU A 220 -15.31 -5.14 -21.84
C GLU A 220 -14.45 -3.98 -21.33
N ALA A 221 -13.55 -3.49 -22.19
CA ALA A 221 -12.70 -2.35 -21.86
C ALA A 221 -13.56 -1.16 -21.44
N GLY A 222 -13.21 -0.51 -20.35
CA GLY A 222 -14.00 0.58 -19.80
C GLY A 222 -13.65 0.88 -18.35
N VAL A 223 -14.21 1.96 -17.83
CA VAL A 223 -13.94 2.44 -16.47
C VAL A 223 -15.20 3.01 -15.84
N VAL A 224 -15.26 2.95 -14.51
CA VAL A 224 -16.22 3.69 -13.70
C VAL A 224 -15.47 4.83 -13.01
N ILE A 225 -16.01 6.04 -13.13
CA ILE A 225 -15.49 7.22 -12.44
C ILE A 225 -16.53 7.79 -11.48
N GLU A 226 -16.08 8.20 -10.30
CA GLU A 226 -16.84 9.03 -9.39
C GLU A 226 -16.59 10.51 -9.72
N VAL A 227 -17.66 11.28 -9.84
CA VAL A 227 -17.64 12.69 -10.19
C VAL A 227 -18.46 13.49 -9.19
N ASP A 228 -17.95 14.65 -8.79
CA ASP A 228 -18.71 15.63 -8.01
C ASP A 228 -19.95 16.06 -8.81
N SER A 229 -21.14 15.95 -8.21
CA SER A 229 -22.41 16.29 -8.87
C SER A 229 -22.43 17.71 -9.46
N SER A 230 -21.72 18.66 -8.86
CA SER A 230 -21.59 20.04 -9.35
C SER A 230 -20.73 20.19 -10.61
N LYS A 231 -19.93 19.18 -10.95
CA LYS A 231 -18.99 19.15 -12.09
C LYS A 231 -19.42 18.24 -13.22
N GLU A 232 -20.55 17.55 -13.09
CA GLU A 232 -21.07 16.60 -14.06
C GLU A 232 -21.06 17.15 -15.49
N GLN A 233 -21.66 18.32 -15.72
CA GLN A 233 -21.76 18.89 -17.08
C GLN A 233 -20.39 19.21 -17.72
N GLU A 234 -19.38 19.57 -16.92
CA GLU A 234 -18.02 19.78 -17.41
C GLU A 234 -17.41 18.44 -17.86
N VAL A 235 -17.60 17.38 -17.06
CA VAL A 235 -17.13 16.03 -17.41
C VAL A 235 -17.78 15.53 -18.69
N LEU A 236 -19.10 15.64 -18.80
CA LEU A 236 -19.83 15.19 -19.99
C LEU A 236 -19.42 15.97 -21.24
N SER A 237 -19.15 17.27 -21.12
CA SER A 237 -18.65 18.09 -22.23
C SER A 237 -17.30 17.56 -22.76
N ILE A 238 -16.38 17.19 -21.88
CA ILE A 238 -15.07 16.65 -22.26
C ILE A 238 -15.24 15.29 -22.95
N LEU A 239 -16.03 14.38 -22.38
CA LEU A 239 -16.30 13.07 -22.97
C LEU A 239 -16.91 13.19 -24.38
N ARG A 240 -17.94 14.04 -24.54
CA ARG A 240 -18.56 14.32 -25.86
C ARG A 240 -17.56 14.92 -26.85
N SER A 241 -16.71 15.84 -26.41
CA SER A 241 -15.72 16.49 -27.29
C SER A 241 -14.69 15.51 -27.87
N GLN A 242 -14.42 14.40 -27.15
CA GLN A 242 -13.53 13.34 -27.61
C GLN A 242 -14.29 12.19 -28.28
N GLY A 243 -15.63 12.20 -28.26
CA GLY A 243 -16.44 11.08 -28.75
C GLY A 243 -16.34 9.81 -27.89
N ALA A 244 -15.90 9.93 -26.63
CA ALA A 244 -15.83 8.81 -25.70
C ALA A 244 -17.27 8.40 -25.29
N PRO A 245 -17.71 7.15 -25.53
CA PRO A 245 -19.05 6.72 -25.13
C PRO A 245 -19.14 6.60 -23.60
N TYR A 246 -20.24 7.05 -23.03
CA TYR A 246 -20.45 7.03 -21.59
C TYR A 246 -21.92 6.84 -21.23
N GLU A 247 -22.16 6.44 -19.99
CA GLU A 247 -23.48 6.27 -19.38
C GLU A 247 -23.44 6.74 -17.93
N MET A 248 -24.43 7.52 -17.53
CA MET A 248 -24.66 7.84 -16.11
C MET A 248 -25.30 6.63 -15.48
N ILE A 249 -24.58 5.92 -14.62
CA ILE A 249 -25.04 4.64 -14.08
C ILE A 249 -25.58 4.74 -12.66
N GLY A 250 -25.39 5.85 -11.95
CA GLY A 250 -25.88 5.92 -10.58
C GLY A 250 -25.33 7.05 -9.71
N SER A 251 -25.56 6.90 -8.42
CA SER A 251 -25.10 7.81 -7.37
C SER A 251 -24.51 7.03 -6.20
N THR A 252 -23.66 7.69 -5.41
CA THR A 252 -23.08 7.12 -4.19
C THR A 252 -24.00 7.32 -3.00
N ARG A 253 -23.91 6.47 -1.97
CA ARG A 253 -24.69 6.53 -0.73
C ARG A 253 -23.80 6.42 0.50
N THR A 254 -24.19 7.06 1.59
CA THR A 254 -23.53 6.90 2.90
C THR A 254 -23.85 5.56 3.54
N GLU A 255 -25.08 5.06 3.37
CA GLU A 255 -25.48 3.74 3.86
C GLU A 255 -24.71 2.65 3.10
N PRO A 256 -24.07 1.68 3.77
CA PRO A 256 -23.20 0.69 3.13
C PRO A 256 -24.00 -0.45 2.48
N VAL A 257 -24.85 -0.10 1.52
CA VAL A 257 -25.66 -1.01 0.70
C VAL A 257 -25.49 -0.67 -0.77
N MET A 258 -25.14 -1.67 -1.57
CA MET A 258 -25.12 -1.58 -3.02
C MET A 258 -26.39 -2.19 -3.58
N SER A 259 -27.15 -1.38 -4.33
CA SER A 259 -28.35 -1.81 -5.07
C SER A 259 -28.15 -1.56 -6.56
N ILE A 260 -28.47 -2.54 -7.40
CA ILE A 260 -28.41 -2.44 -8.87
C ILE A 260 -29.75 -2.81 -9.46
N SER A 261 -30.31 -1.92 -10.29
CA SER A 261 -31.46 -2.20 -11.15
C SER A 261 -31.05 -2.32 -12.62
N TYR A 262 -31.71 -3.21 -13.35
CA TYR A 262 -31.64 -3.32 -14.81
C TYR A 262 -33.04 -3.12 -15.37
N GLY A 263 -33.24 -2.01 -16.10
CA GLY A 263 -34.58 -1.55 -16.44
C GLY A 263 -35.39 -1.22 -15.17
N GLU A 264 -36.57 -1.82 -15.03
CA GLU A 264 -37.44 -1.66 -13.85
C GLU A 264 -37.16 -2.70 -12.74
N ASP A 265 -36.35 -3.72 -13.02
CA ASP A 265 -36.12 -4.84 -12.11
C ASP A 265 -34.90 -4.60 -11.22
N GLU A 266 -35.04 -4.81 -9.91
CA GLU A 266 -33.92 -4.88 -8.98
C GLU A 266 -33.25 -6.25 -9.10
N VAL A 267 -31.98 -6.25 -9.53
CA VAL A 267 -31.23 -7.49 -9.83
C VAL A 267 -30.15 -7.79 -8.78
N PHE A 268 -29.81 -6.82 -7.93
CA PHE A 268 -28.83 -6.99 -6.86
C PHE A 268 -29.10 -6.01 -5.71
N ASP A 269 -29.12 -6.51 -4.48
CA ASP A 269 -29.10 -5.72 -3.25
C ASP A 269 -28.24 -6.43 -2.20
N MET A 270 -27.17 -5.79 -1.74
CA MET A 270 -26.31 -6.37 -0.71
C MET A 270 -25.58 -5.32 0.11
N ARG A 271 -25.41 -5.61 1.41
CA ARG A 271 -24.54 -4.82 2.30
C ARG A 271 -23.07 -4.96 1.88
N THR A 272 -22.35 -3.84 1.87
CA THR A 272 -20.93 -3.78 1.51
C THR A 272 -20.04 -4.67 2.36
N GLY A 273 -20.34 -4.80 3.66
CA GLY A 273 -19.62 -5.71 4.55
C GLY A 273 -19.80 -7.19 4.18
N VAL A 274 -20.99 -7.60 3.73
CA VAL A 274 -21.26 -8.97 3.30
C VAL A 274 -20.48 -9.28 2.01
N MET A 275 -20.51 -8.35 1.05
CA MET A 275 -19.70 -8.44 -0.17
C MET A 275 -18.21 -8.61 0.15
N ARG A 276 -17.66 -7.77 1.03
CA ARG A 276 -16.25 -7.83 1.45
C ARG A 276 -15.90 -9.17 2.06
N ARG A 277 -16.74 -9.66 2.96
CA ARG A 277 -16.52 -10.96 3.60
C ARG A 277 -16.55 -12.11 2.58
N MET A 278 -17.42 -12.05 1.57
CA MET A 278 -17.44 -13.03 0.48
C MET A 278 -16.18 -12.94 -0.39
N TRP A 279 -15.76 -11.72 -0.76
CA TRP A 279 -14.57 -11.46 -1.57
C TRP A 279 -13.29 -11.95 -0.87
N GLU A 280 -13.14 -11.66 0.43
CA GLU A 280 -11.96 -12.01 1.24
C GLU A 280 -11.89 -13.49 1.64
N ARG A 281 -12.92 -14.28 1.32
CA ARG A 281 -13.01 -15.68 1.74
C ARG A 281 -11.81 -16.52 1.28
N THR A 282 -11.34 -16.30 0.05
CA THR A 282 -10.21 -17.03 -0.52
C THR A 282 -8.91 -16.70 0.22
N SER A 283 -8.63 -15.40 0.44
CA SER A 283 -7.46 -14.93 1.20
C SER A 283 -7.47 -15.51 2.62
N PHE A 284 -8.62 -15.49 3.28
CA PHE A 284 -8.78 -16.08 4.62
C PHE A 284 -8.42 -17.57 4.68
N GLU A 285 -8.92 -18.38 3.76
CA GLU A 285 -8.61 -19.83 3.76
C GLU A 285 -7.13 -20.09 3.44
N ILE A 286 -6.50 -19.27 2.60
CA ILE A 286 -5.05 -19.34 2.35
C ILE A 286 -4.26 -18.98 3.61
N GLU A 287 -4.58 -17.87 4.27
CA GLU A 287 -3.87 -17.44 5.48
C GLU A 287 -4.04 -18.43 6.63
N LYS A 288 -5.22 -19.02 6.79
CA LYS A 288 -5.46 -20.09 7.76
C LYS A 288 -4.54 -21.30 7.59
N LEU A 289 -4.13 -21.61 6.35
CA LEU A 289 -3.19 -22.69 6.05
C LEU A 289 -1.72 -22.28 6.24
N GLN A 290 -1.42 -20.99 6.16
CA GLN A 290 -0.05 -20.46 6.21
C GLN A 290 0.37 -19.96 7.60
N MET A 291 -0.58 -19.57 8.45
CA MET A 291 -0.33 -19.13 9.83
C MET A 291 -0.20 -20.32 10.77
N PRO A 292 0.79 -20.34 11.69
CA PRO A 292 0.90 -21.39 12.71
C PRO A 292 -0.32 -21.44 13.64
N ASP A 293 -0.88 -20.27 13.98
CA ASP A 293 -2.12 -20.13 14.74
C ASP A 293 -3.21 -19.54 13.83
N PRO A 294 -4.28 -20.29 13.52
CA PRO A 294 -5.37 -19.79 12.69
C PRO A 294 -6.20 -18.70 13.37
N GLN A 295 -6.00 -18.43 14.67
CA GLN A 295 -6.75 -17.41 15.40
C GLN A 295 -6.56 -16.02 14.78
N CYS A 296 -5.34 -15.61 14.41
CA CYS A 296 -5.12 -14.32 13.76
C CYS A 296 -5.93 -14.19 12.45
N ALA A 297 -5.89 -15.21 11.58
CA ALA A 297 -6.70 -15.22 10.36
C ALA A 297 -8.21 -15.14 10.66
N GLN A 298 -8.68 -15.80 11.72
CA GLN A 298 -10.09 -15.75 12.14
C GLN A 298 -10.49 -14.39 12.70
N GLU A 299 -9.64 -13.76 13.51
CA GLU A 299 -9.85 -12.42 14.05
C GLU A 299 -9.98 -11.40 12.93
N GLU A 300 -9.07 -11.42 11.94
CA GLU A 300 -9.15 -10.53 10.78
C GLU A 300 -10.40 -10.78 9.94
N TYR A 301 -10.70 -12.04 9.64
CA TYR A 301 -11.87 -12.39 8.82
C TYR A 301 -13.21 -12.01 9.49
N ALA A 302 -13.28 -12.05 10.82
CA ALA A 302 -14.46 -11.63 11.55
C ALA A 302 -14.76 -10.12 11.43
N LEU A 303 -13.75 -9.30 11.11
CA LEU A 303 -13.88 -7.86 10.99
C LEU A 303 -14.50 -7.42 9.65
N TYR A 304 -14.35 -8.19 8.58
CA TYR A 304 -14.73 -7.74 7.23
C TYR A 304 -16.20 -7.37 7.05
N GLU A 305 -17.09 -8.00 7.81
CA GLU A 305 -18.53 -7.72 7.72
C GLU A 305 -18.93 -6.40 8.39
N ASN A 306 -18.21 -6.00 9.43
CA ASN A 306 -18.50 -4.81 10.24
C ASN A 306 -17.25 -3.95 10.44
N MET A 307 -16.49 -3.75 9.35
CA MET A 307 -15.26 -2.97 9.40
C MET A 307 -15.57 -1.50 9.68
N GLU A 308 -14.91 -0.93 10.69
CA GLU A 308 -15.09 0.46 11.08
C GLU A 308 -14.05 1.36 10.44
N THR A 309 -14.38 2.64 10.26
CA THR A 309 -13.43 3.65 9.78
C THR A 309 -12.58 4.14 10.94
N PRO A 310 -11.24 4.07 10.88
CA PRO A 310 -10.38 4.55 11.96
C PRO A 310 -10.56 6.03 12.27
N GLN A 311 -10.69 6.38 13.55
CA GLN A 311 -10.87 7.74 14.03
C GLN A 311 -9.53 8.45 14.27
N CYS A 312 -8.99 9.04 13.21
CA CYS A 312 -7.80 9.87 13.30
C CYS A 312 -8.04 11.18 14.05
N VAL A 313 -7.08 11.55 14.89
CA VAL A 313 -7.12 12.75 15.72
C VAL A 313 -5.74 13.41 15.69
N LEU A 314 -5.71 14.71 15.44
CA LEU A 314 -4.50 15.54 15.57
C LEU A 314 -4.69 16.50 16.74
N THR A 315 -3.72 16.51 17.65
CA THR A 315 -3.68 17.43 18.80
C THR A 315 -2.73 18.61 18.58
N PHE A 316 -2.06 18.64 17.43
CA PHE A 316 -1.14 19.69 17.02
C PHE A 316 -1.33 20.03 15.53
N GLU A 317 -0.74 21.13 15.08
CA GLU A 317 -0.75 21.56 13.68
C GLU A 317 0.59 21.20 13.02
N PRO A 318 0.65 20.18 12.14
CA PRO A 318 1.89 19.81 11.45
C PRO A 318 2.36 20.92 10.51
N LYS A 319 3.63 21.35 10.66
CA LYS A 319 4.22 22.40 9.82
C LYS A 319 5.49 21.93 9.12
N PRO A 320 5.76 22.40 7.89
CA PRO A 320 7.04 22.17 7.26
C PRO A 320 8.16 22.79 8.09
N THR A 321 9.35 22.21 8.04
CA THR A 321 10.53 22.78 8.71
C THR A 321 10.84 24.15 8.13
N LEU A 322 11.06 25.14 9.01
CA LEU A 322 11.26 26.53 8.62
C LEU A 322 12.49 26.66 7.68
N PRO A 323 12.39 27.43 6.57
CA PRO A 323 13.47 27.55 5.60
C PRO A 323 14.82 27.98 6.21
N GLU A 324 14.82 28.86 7.21
CA GLU A 324 16.01 29.34 7.92
C GLU A 324 16.80 28.23 8.61
N ILE A 325 16.14 27.16 9.06
CA ILE A 325 16.79 25.97 9.63
C ILE A 325 17.45 25.14 8.52
N LEU A 326 16.93 25.23 7.30
CA LEU A 326 17.38 24.43 6.15
C LEU A 326 18.48 25.10 5.31
N ILE A 327 18.70 26.42 5.42
CA ILE A 327 19.68 27.17 4.62
C ILE A 327 21.13 26.66 4.82
N ALA A 328 21.93 26.73 3.75
CA ALA A 328 23.36 26.49 3.78
C ALA A 328 24.07 27.62 4.59
N GLY A 329 24.49 27.30 5.81
CA GLY A 329 25.15 28.25 6.73
C GLY A 329 24.60 28.22 8.16
N ALA A 330 23.41 27.64 8.38
CA ALA A 330 22.91 27.36 9.72
C ALA A 330 23.83 26.35 10.44
N ALA A 331 24.01 26.50 11.75
CA ALA A 331 24.63 25.47 12.58
C ALA A 331 23.69 24.25 12.60
N LYS A 332 24.08 23.19 11.89
CA LYS A 332 23.29 21.96 11.76
C LYS A 332 23.94 20.83 12.56
N PRO A 333 23.24 20.28 13.58
CA PRO A 333 23.73 19.13 14.31
C PRO A 333 23.87 17.92 13.38
N LYS A 334 24.85 17.07 13.67
CA LYS A 334 25.13 15.86 12.88
C LYS A 334 24.41 14.66 13.49
N VAL A 335 23.84 13.82 12.63
CA VAL A 335 23.26 12.53 13.01
C VAL A 335 23.94 11.41 12.23
N ALA A 336 24.43 10.40 12.94
CA ALA A 336 24.95 9.20 12.33
C ALA A 336 23.79 8.24 12.01
N ILE A 337 23.56 7.99 10.72
CA ILE A 337 22.60 6.96 10.30
C ILE A 337 23.37 5.64 10.23
N LEU A 338 23.14 4.80 11.24
CA LEU A 338 23.91 3.56 11.42
C LEU A 338 23.32 2.45 10.56
N ARG A 339 24.16 1.81 9.74
CA ARG A 339 23.77 0.68 8.90
C ARG A 339 24.78 -0.45 8.91
N THR A 340 24.33 -1.65 8.58
CA THR A 340 25.18 -2.85 8.43
C THR A 340 24.77 -3.63 7.17
N HIS A 341 25.38 -4.78 6.91
CA HIS A 341 24.95 -5.63 5.81
C HIS A 341 23.48 -6.07 6.01
N GLY A 342 22.63 -5.86 5.00
CA GLY A 342 21.23 -6.28 5.01
C GLY A 342 20.21 -5.25 5.51
N THR A 343 20.66 -4.15 6.14
CA THR A 343 19.78 -3.00 6.40
C THR A 343 19.34 -2.36 5.08
N ASN A 344 18.13 -1.79 5.04
CA ASN A 344 17.56 -1.26 3.79
C ASN A 344 16.68 -0.01 3.96
N SER A 345 16.60 0.56 5.16
CA SER A 345 15.83 1.78 5.44
C SER A 345 16.70 3.01 5.75
N ASP A 346 17.98 2.98 5.43
CA ASP A 346 18.94 4.05 5.75
C ASP A 346 18.66 5.34 4.96
N ARG A 347 18.24 5.25 3.69
CA ARG A 347 18.06 6.43 2.83
C ARG A 347 16.87 7.28 3.24
N GLU A 348 15.73 6.67 3.54
CA GLU A 348 14.56 7.39 4.02
C GLU A 348 14.79 7.97 5.43
N MET A 349 15.53 7.26 6.29
CA MET A 349 15.98 7.77 7.60
C MET A 349 16.85 9.02 7.43
N MET A 350 17.85 8.97 6.53
CA MET A 350 18.67 10.14 6.18
C MET A 350 17.81 11.30 5.67
N ALA A 351 16.82 11.02 4.83
CA ALA A 351 15.95 12.04 4.25
C ALA A 351 15.03 12.69 5.30
N ALA A 352 14.52 11.92 6.26
CA ALA A 352 13.65 12.40 7.34
C ALA A 352 14.40 13.35 8.29
N PHE A 353 15.59 12.95 8.76
CA PHE A 353 16.44 13.83 9.58
C PHE A 353 16.92 15.05 8.80
N HIS A 354 17.29 14.90 7.53
CA HIS A 354 17.64 16.04 6.68
C HIS A 354 16.47 17.03 6.53
N ALA A 355 15.24 16.53 6.37
CA ALA A 355 14.03 17.37 6.29
C ALA A 355 13.75 18.15 7.59
N ALA A 356 14.21 17.67 8.74
CA ALA A 356 14.16 18.38 10.01
C ALA A 356 15.35 19.33 10.24
N GLY A 357 16.31 19.40 9.32
CA GLY A 357 17.44 20.35 9.38
C GLY A 357 18.74 19.79 9.94
N PHE A 358 18.90 18.47 10.01
CA PHE A 358 20.16 17.84 10.39
C PHE A 358 21.12 17.68 9.20
N VAL A 359 22.41 17.54 9.50
CA VAL A 359 23.39 16.95 8.57
C VAL A 359 23.45 15.46 8.86
N THR A 360 23.02 14.64 7.92
CA THR A 360 23.04 13.18 8.06
C THR A 360 24.32 12.61 7.47
N GLN A 361 24.95 11.70 8.21
CA GLN A 361 26.12 10.96 7.74
C GLN A 361 25.78 9.48 7.67
N ASP A 362 26.03 8.88 6.51
CA ASP A 362 26.02 7.43 6.36
C ASP A 362 27.21 6.84 7.12
N VAL A 363 26.93 6.00 8.12
CA VAL A 363 27.95 5.36 8.96
C VAL A 363 27.71 3.86 8.95
N ASN A 364 28.59 3.13 8.26
CA ASN A 364 28.58 1.69 8.32
C ASN A 364 29.24 1.20 9.62
N MET A 365 28.80 0.07 10.17
CA MET A 365 29.46 -0.55 11.33
C MET A 365 30.96 -0.81 11.11
N TYR A 366 31.39 -1.03 9.86
CA TYR A 366 32.81 -1.14 9.51
C TYR A 366 33.59 0.16 9.70
N ASP A 367 32.96 1.32 9.49
CA ASP A 367 33.60 2.63 9.69
C ASP A 367 33.90 2.87 11.18
N LEU A 368 32.96 2.48 12.06
CA LEU A 368 33.15 2.50 13.51
C LEU A 368 34.23 1.52 13.95
N LYS A 369 34.20 0.29 13.40
CA LYS A 369 35.15 -0.77 13.73
C LYS A 369 36.59 -0.40 13.36
N THR A 370 36.79 0.17 12.17
CA THR A 370 38.10 0.63 11.70
C THR A 370 38.56 1.92 12.37
N GLY A 371 37.65 2.68 12.98
CA GLY A 371 37.93 3.98 13.57
C GLY A 371 37.98 5.13 12.58
N SER A 372 37.43 4.93 11.38
CA SER A 372 37.28 5.99 10.38
C SER A 372 36.29 7.08 10.85
N VAL A 373 35.34 6.68 11.70
CA VAL A 373 34.33 7.54 12.33
C VAL A 373 34.18 7.13 13.80
N SER A 374 33.82 8.08 14.66
CA SER A 374 33.51 7.84 16.08
C SER A 374 32.21 8.57 16.46
N LEU A 375 31.44 7.99 17.38
CA LEU A 375 30.09 8.47 17.71
C LEU A 375 30.08 9.83 18.45
N ASP A 376 31.17 10.21 19.11
CA ASP A 376 31.35 11.50 19.79
C ASP A 376 31.28 12.72 18.86
N ALA A 377 31.41 12.51 17.54
CA ALA A 377 31.26 13.56 16.54
C ALA A 377 29.79 13.93 16.23
N PHE A 378 28.82 13.25 16.83
CA PHE A 378 27.39 13.37 16.50
C PHE A 378 26.55 13.82 17.70
N SER A 379 25.47 14.54 17.42
CA SER A 379 24.45 14.89 18.43
C SER A 379 23.38 13.80 18.53
N GLY A 380 23.27 12.92 17.53
CA GLY A 380 22.35 11.79 17.57
C GLY A 380 22.82 10.61 16.74
N ILE A 381 22.35 9.42 17.08
CA ILE A 381 22.50 8.20 16.27
C ILE A 381 21.11 7.68 15.86
N ALA A 382 21.01 7.13 14.67
CA ALA A 382 19.78 6.50 14.20
C ALA A 382 20.07 5.21 13.43
N PRO A 383 20.05 4.05 14.12
CA PRO A 383 20.11 2.73 13.47
C PRO A 383 18.90 2.49 12.55
N SER A 384 19.21 2.20 11.29
CA SER A 384 18.22 1.99 10.24
C SER A 384 17.47 0.66 10.38
N GLY A 385 16.24 0.61 9.89
CA GLY A 385 15.51 -0.64 9.67
C GLY A 385 16.06 -1.51 8.53
N GLY A 386 15.51 -2.72 8.41
CA GLY A 386 15.83 -3.69 7.36
C GLY A 386 15.97 -5.11 7.90
N PHE A 387 16.86 -5.90 7.30
CA PHE A 387 17.09 -7.30 7.67
C PHE A 387 18.60 -7.50 7.87
N ALA A 388 19.17 -6.93 8.94
CA ALA A 388 20.61 -7.05 9.22
C ALA A 388 21.03 -8.54 9.24
N ASP A 389 22.05 -8.88 8.46
CA ASP A 389 22.50 -10.25 8.22
C ASP A 389 21.37 -11.22 7.78
N ALA A 390 20.38 -10.68 7.05
CA ALA A 390 19.16 -11.36 6.63
C ALA A 390 18.37 -12.01 7.78
N ASP A 391 18.55 -11.50 9.01
CA ASP A 391 17.95 -12.00 10.25
C ASP A 391 18.19 -13.51 10.52
N ILE A 392 19.26 -14.09 9.94
CA ILE A 392 19.54 -15.54 9.99
C ILE A 392 19.63 -16.09 11.43
N PHE A 393 20.15 -15.31 12.36
CA PHE A 393 20.30 -15.72 13.76
C PHE A 393 19.11 -15.30 14.65
N GLY A 394 18.08 -14.69 14.04
CA GLY A 394 17.05 -13.85 14.65
C GLY A 394 17.39 -12.37 14.47
N SER A 395 16.35 -11.53 14.41
CA SER A 395 16.50 -10.19 13.87
C SER A 395 17.48 -9.32 14.66
N ALA A 396 18.36 -8.64 13.94
CA ALA A 396 19.43 -7.78 14.46
C ALA A 396 20.42 -8.43 15.45
N LYS A 397 20.37 -9.75 15.70
CA LYS A 397 21.30 -10.39 16.67
C LYS A 397 22.74 -10.42 16.19
N GLY A 398 22.97 -10.63 14.88
CA GLY A 398 24.31 -10.51 14.30
C GLY A 398 24.88 -9.09 14.47
N TRP A 399 24.04 -8.09 14.22
CA TRP A 399 24.37 -6.69 14.45
C TRP A 399 24.68 -6.38 15.92
N ALA A 400 23.82 -6.81 16.85
CA ALA A 400 24.04 -6.68 18.29
C ALA A 400 25.34 -7.35 18.75
N ALA A 401 25.58 -8.59 18.33
CA ALA A 401 26.79 -9.33 18.64
C ALA A 401 28.07 -8.61 18.15
N SER A 402 28.00 -7.94 16.99
CA SER A 402 29.14 -7.18 16.46
C SER A 402 29.58 -6.01 17.36
N VAL A 403 28.67 -5.45 18.15
CA VAL A 403 28.96 -4.41 19.13
C VAL A 403 29.29 -5.02 20.49
N LEU A 404 28.50 -5.98 20.96
CA LEU A 404 28.65 -6.57 22.30
C LEU A 404 29.96 -7.35 22.48
N PHE A 405 30.49 -7.95 21.41
CA PHE A 405 31.71 -8.76 21.45
C PHE A 405 32.97 -8.01 20.94
N ASP A 406 32.86 -6.72 20.64
CA ASP A 406 33.98 -5.85 20.34
C ASP A 406 34.08 -4.79 21.45
N GLU A 407 35.05 -4.94 22.35
CA GLU A 407 35.18 -4.10 23.55
C GLU A 407 35.20 -2.60 23.22
N ARG A 408 35.89 -2.22 22.14
CA ARG A 408 35.99 -0.83 21.70
C ARG A 408 34.64 -0.29 21.22
N LEU A 409 33.90 -1.06 20.43
CA LEU A 409 32.58 -0.65 19.98
C LEU A 409 31.60 -0.59 21.14
N LYS A 410 31.60 -1.58 22.02
CA LYS A 410 30.76 -1.60 23.22
C LYS A 410 30.99 -0.34 24.07
N GLU A 411 32.23 0.01 24.35
CA GLU A 411 32.58 1.23 25.09
C GLU A 411 32.13 2.49 24.34
N MET A 412 32.41 2.61 23.04
CA MET A 412 32.01 3.78 22.24
C MET A 412 30.50 4.01 22.28
N PHE A 413 29.73 2.93 22.16
CA PHE A 413 28.29 2.96 22.24
C PHE A 413 27.83 3.37 23.66
N GLU A 414 28.28 2.70 24.71
CA GLU A 414 27.91 3.07 26.10
C GLU A 414 28.26 4.52 26.45
N GLN A 415 29.43 5.01 26.02
CA GLN A 415 29.81 6.42 26.21
C GLN A 415 28.83 7.37 25.52
N PHE A 416 28.41 7.06 24.28
CA PHE A 416 27.40 7.85 23.59
C PHE A 416 26.06 7.87 24.32
N ARG A 417 25.62 6.72 24.88
CA ARG A 417 24.37 6.57 25.63
C ARG A 417 24.31 7.52 26.83
N ILE A 418 25.37 7.56 27.63
CA ILE A 418 25.42 8.34 28.87
C ILE A 418 25.76 9.81 28.66
N THR A 419 26.24 10.19 27.48
CA THR A 419 26.60 11.58 27.18
C THR A 419 25.33 12.45 27.22
N PRO A 420 25.32 13.54 28.01
CA PRO A 420 24.16 14.44 28.06
C PRO A 420 24.00 15.18 26.72
N ASN A 421 22.77 15.59 26.42
CA ASN A 421 22.42 16.31 25.18
C ASN A 421 22.64 15.52 23.88
N THR A 422 22.79 14.20 23.96
CA THR A 422 22.67 13.30 22.79
C THR A 422 21.32 12.62 22.77
N PHE A 423 20.86 12.24 21.58
CA PHE A 423 19.64 11.44 21.40
C PHE A 423 19.90 10.20 20.53
N SER A 424 18.98 9.25 20.56
CA SER A 424 19.02 8.13 19.61
C SER A 424 17.64 7.68 19.17
N PHE A 425 17.49 7.36 17.89
CA PHE A 425 16.23 6.87 17.32
C PHE A 425 16.43 5.50 16.67
N TRP A 426 15.71 4.49 17.13
CA TRP A 426 15.89 3.09 16.74
C TRP A 426 14.63 2.59 16.04
N GLU A 427 14.67 2.41 14.72
CA GLU A 427 13.49 2.04 13.93
C GLU A 427 13.54 0.58 13.46
N CYS A 428 12.49 -0.19 13.73
CA CYS A 428 12.30 -1.57 13.27
C CYS A 428 13.51 -2.49 13.60
N ASN A 429 14.37 -2.82 12.64
CA ASN A 429 15.59 -3.60 12.90
C ASN A 429 16.58 -2.86 13.81
N GLY A 430 16.60 -1.52 13.73
CA GLY A 430 17.24 -0.67 14.72
C GLY A 430 16.60 -0.81 16.09
N CYS A 431 15.28 -0.86 16.22
CA CYS A 431 14.59 -1.09 17.50
C CYS A 431 15.03 -2.43 18.11
N GLN A 432 15.02 -3.51 17.31
CA GLN A 432 15.49 -4.83 17.74
C GLN A 432 16.95 -4.79 18.22
N PHE A 433 17.83 -4.12 17.48
CA PHE A 433 19.22 -3.89 17.85
C PHE A 433 19.33 -3.15 19.20
N GLY A 434 18.61 -2.04 19.38
CA GLY A 434 18.64 -1.24 20.62
C GLY A 434 18.11 -2.00 21.83
N ILE A 435 17.08 -2.84 21.66
CA ILE A 435 16.57 -3.73 22.71
C ILE A 435 17.60 -4.80 23.09
N LEU A 436 18.27 -5.42 22.11
CA LEU A 436 19.32 -6.41 22.37
C LEU A 436 20.55 -5.83 23.07
N LEU A 437 20.84 -4.53 22.89
CA LEU A 437 21.89 -3.83 23.61
C LEU A 437 21.47 -3.40 25.03
N ASN A 438 20.23 -3.67 25.47
CA ASN A 438 19.63 -3.10 26.68
C ASN A 438 19.69 -1.57 26.73
N TRP A 439 19.67 -0.92 25.57
CA TRP A 439 19.94 0.51 25.45
C TRP A 439 18.82 1.38 26.00
N ILE A 440 17.58 0.94 25.78
CA ILE A 440 16.39 1.78 25.95
C ILE A 440 16.04 1.90 27.43
N LEU A 441 15.84 0.77 28.11
CA LEU A 441 15.59 0.77 29.55
C LEU A 441 16.89 0.88 30.37
N GLY A 442 18.06 0.70 29.73
CA GLY A 442 19.35 0.75 30.41
C GLY A 442 19.50 -0.35 31.47
N ASP A 443 20.30 -0.04 32.49
CA ASP A 443 20.71 -0.99 33.54
C ASP A 443 19.67 -1.13 34.69
N VAL A 444 18.40 -0.74 34.45
CA VAL A 444 17.33 -0.80 35.46
C VAL A 444 17.02 -2.23 35.89
N PHE A 445 17.14 -3.19 34.97
CA PHE A 445 16.90 -4.61 35.22
C PHE A 445 18.09 -5.47 34.81
N GLU A 446 18.24 -6.62 35.46
CA GLU A 446 19.16 -7.67 35.03
C GLU A 446 18.87 -8.08 33.57
N GLU A 447 19.92 -8.41 32.82
CA GLU A 447 19.86 -8.74 31.39
C GLU A 447 18.83 -9.83 31.05
N ASN A 448 18.65 -10.83 31.92
CA ASN A 448 17.68 -11.90 31.73
C ASN A 448 16.21 -11.44 31.86
N CYS A 449 15.97 -10.28 32.46
CA CYS A 449 14.64 -9.71 32.70
C CYS A 449 14.23 -8.70 31.61
N GLN A 450 15.20 -8.16 30.88
CA GLN A 450 14.98 -7.09 29.91
C GLN A 450 14.00 -7.51 28.80
N PRO A 451 13.24 -6.55 28.23
CA PRO A 451 12.34 -6.81 27.12
C PRO A 451 13.09 -7.44 25.93
N ARG A 452 12.38 -8.20 25.12
CA ARG A 452 12.91 -8.84 23.91
C ARG A 452 11.96 -8.62 22.75
N MET A 453 12.50 -8.71 21.54
CA MET A 453 11.69 -8.76 20.32
C MET A 453 11.47 -10.22 19.93
N ALA A 454 10.21 -10.60 19.77
CA ALA A 454 9.79 -11.96 19.40
C ALA A 454 9.06 -11.95 18.06
N HIS A 455 8.90 -13.14 17.46
CA HIS A 455 8.02 -13.33 16.31
C HIS A 455 6.62 -12.79 16.61
N ASN A 456 6.01 -12.19 15.58
CA ASN A 456 4.61 -11.80 15.58
C ASN A 456 3.74 -13.02 15.92
N LEU A 457 2.62 -12.82 16.61
CA LEU A 457 1.70 -13.92 16.92
C LEU A 457 1.15 -14.61 15.66
N SER A 458 0.98 -13.87 14.56
CA SER A 458 0.57 -14.43 13.26
C SER A 458 1.59 -15.42 12.68
N GLY A 459 2.85 -15.39 13.13
CA GLY A 459 3.96 -16.14 12.52
C GLY A 459 4.32 -15.65 11.10
N ARG A 460 3.81 -14.48 10.70
CA ARG A 460 3.96 -13.91 9.35
C ARG A 460 4.69 -12.58 9.41
N PHE A 461 5.24 -12.19 8.26
CA PHE A 461 5.69 -10.82 8.05
C PHE A 461 4.49 -9.93 7.80
N GLU A 462 4.30 -8.91 8.64
CA GLU A 462 3.17 -7.99 8.54
C GLU A 462 3.63 -6.69 7.91
N HIS A 463 3.09 -6.38 6.71
CA HIS A 463 3.21 -5.08 6.08
C HIS A 463 1.85 -4.38 6.10
N ARG A 464 1.65 -3.49 7.08
CA ARG A 464 0.35 -2.92 7.43
C ARG A 464 0.45 -1.41 7.65
N TRP A 465 -0.71 -0.77 7.68
CA TRP A 465 -0.89 0.63 8.08
C TRP A 465 -1.72 0.70 9.38
N PRO A 466 -1.19 0.25 10.52
CA PRO A 466 -1.92 0.29 11.78
C PRO A 466 -2.12 1.73 12.27
N MET A 467 -3.18 1.94 13.06
CA MET A 467 -3.39 3.18 13.80
C MET A 467 -2.67 3.12 15.15
N LEU A 468 -1.98 4.19 15.48
CA LEU A 468 -1.32 4.39 16.76
C LEU A 468 -1.94 5.53 17.54
N GLU A 469 -2.07 5.36 18.85
CA GLU A 469 -2.21 6.46 19.81
C GLU A 469 -0.82 6.86 20.32
N ILE A 470 -0.56 8.18 20.34
CA ILE A 470 0.60 8.78 20.98
C ILE A 470 0.20 9.20 22.40
N ARG A 471 0.81 8.59 23.40
CA ARG A 471 0.56 8.88 24.82
C ARG A 471 1.63 9.81 25.39
N SER A 472 1.27 10.51 26.46
CA SER A 472 2.22 11.28 27.27
C SER A 472 3.37 10.40 27.72
N SER A 473 4.60 10.89 27.59
CA SER A 473 5.81 10.16 27.95
C SER A 473 7.00 11.11 28.12
N PRO A 474 8.13 10.65 28.67
CA PRO A 474 9.37 11.41 28.67
C PRO A 474 9.99 11.64 27.27
N SER A 475 9.53 10.93 26.22
CA SER A 475 10.20 10.89 24.92
C SER A 475 10.31 12.27 24.27
N ILE A 476 11.54 12.79 24.14
CA ILE A 476 11.78 14.11 23.55
C ILE A 476 11.29 14.20 22.11
N MET A 477 11.27 13.08 21.38
CA MET A 477 10.89 13.04 19.98
C MET A 477 9.37 13.11 19.80
N LEU A 478 8.58 12.83 20.84
CA LEU A 478 7.12 12.84 20.78
C LEU A 478 6.49 14.02 21.55
N ASP A 479 7.32 14.94 22.06
CA ASP A 479 6.91 16.17 22.74
C ASP A 479 5.86 16.95 21.93
N GLY A 480 4.69 17.20 22.53
CA GLY A 480 3.60 17.97 21.92
C GLY A 480 2.75 17.19 20.93
N MET A 481 2.97 15.87 20.78
CA MET A 481 2.16 15.00 19.92
C MET A 481 1.15 14.15 20.70
N GLU A 482 1.09 14.29 22.03
CA GLU A 482 0.28 13.48 22.92
C GLU A 482 -1.22 13.62 22.61
N GLY A 483 -1.95 12.51 22.70
CA GLY A 483 -3.38 12.41 22.37
C GLY A 483 -3.68 12.31 20.88
N SER A 484 -2.69 12.43 20.00
CA SER A 484 -2.89 12.19 18.57
C SER A 484 -3.09 10.71 18.27
N ARG A 485 -3.98 10.41 17.31
CA ARG A 485 -4.23 9.08 16.77
C ARG A 485 -3.96 9.10 15.28
N LEU A 486 -2.89 8.42 14.86
CA LEU A 486 -2.30 8.55 13.53
C LEU A 486 -1.98 7.18 12.95
N VAL A 487 -2.22 7.03 11.66
CA VAL A 487 -1.82 5.83 10.92
C VAL A 487 -0.37 5.94 10.45
N ILE A 488 0.34 4.81 10.47
CA ILE A 488 1.77 4.74 10.17
C ILE A 488 2.08 3.40 9.46
N PRO A 489 3.04 3.35 8.51
CA PRO A 489 3.47 2.09 7.94
C PRO A 489 4.25 1.24 8.96
N SER A 490 3.97 -0.04 9.00
CA SER A 490 4.66 -1.04 9.83
C SER A 490 5.01 -2.25 8.97
N ALA A 491 6.25 -2.74 9.05
CA ALA A 491 6.78 -3.78 8.17
C ALA A 491 7.77 -4.70 8.92
N HIS A 492 7.29 -5.77 9.57
CA HIS A 492 8.15 -6.65 10.38
C HIS A 492 7.59 -8.07 10.55
N GLY A 493 8.48 -9.06 10.75
CA GLY A 493 8.12 -10.42 11.17
C GLY A 493 8.42 -10.74 12.64
N GLU A 494 9.29 -9.94 13.27
CA GLU A 494 9.71 -10.08 14.67
C GLU A 494 9.54 -8.77 15.44
N GLY A 495 8.32 -8.21 15.42
CA GLY A 495 8.03 -6.92 16.03
C GLY A 495 7.34 -6.99 17.39
N ARG A 496 7.14 -8.19 17.95
CA ARG A 496 6.38 -8.33 19.19
C ARG A 496 7.27 -8.02 20.40
N PHE A 497 6.90 -7.00 21.17
CA PHE A 497 7.52 -6.75 22.47
C PHE A 497 7.14 -7.85 23.46
N TYR A 498 8.13 -8.61 23.89
CA TYR A 498 7.99 -9.68 24.86
C TYR A 498 8.68 -9.28 26.17
N PHE A 499 7.94 -9.32 27.27
CA PHE A 499 8.45 -9.01 28.60
C PHE A 499 8.56 -10.32 29.40
N PRO A 500 9.78 -10.81 29.70
CA PRO A 500 9.97 -12.06 30.45
C PRO A 500 9.38 -12.04 31.85
N LYS A 501 9.27 -10.85 32.46
CA LYS A 501 8.80 -10.62 33.82
C LYS A 501 7.73 -9.53 33.85
N GLN A 502 6.66 -9.78 34.61
CA GLN A 502 5.56 -8.83 34.73
C GLN A 502 5.99 -7.53 35.40
N GLU A 503 6.98 -7.58 36.30
CA GLU A 503 7.52 -6.41 36.99
C GLU A 503 8.14 -5.40 36.01
N VAL A 504 8.75 -5.88 34.93
CA VAL A 504 9.34 -5.03 33.88
C VAL A 504 8.26 -4.35 33.06
N LEU A 505 7.21 -5.09 32.70
CA LEU A 505 6.05 -4.52 32.00
C LEU A 505 5.36 -3.47 32.88
N ASN A 506 5.12 -3.77 34.16
CA ASN A 506 4.51 -2.83 35.09
C ASN A 506 5.35 -1.57 35.24
N TYR A 507 6.67 -1.68 35.38
CA TYR A 507 7.57 -0.52 35.43
C TYR A 507 7.47 0.35 34.18
N VAL A 508 7.44 -0.26 32.99
CA VAL A 508 7.28 0.46 31.72
C VAL A 508 5.94 1.20 31.66
N LEU A 509 4.86 0.59 32.16
CA LEU A 509 3.54 1.21 32.17
C LEU A 509 3.41 2.31 33.24
N GLU A 510 3.93 2.10 34.44
CA GLU A 510 3.87 3.05 35.56
C GLU A 510 4.72 4.31 35.33
N ASN A 511 5.78 4.20 34.54
CA ASN A 511 6.67 5.32 34.20
C ASN A 511 6.40 5.89 32.79
N ASP A 512 5.30 5.49 32.14
CA ASP A 512 4.90 5.94 30.80
C ASP A 512 6.02 5.78 29.73
N LEU A 513 6.83 4.73 29.85
CA LEU A 513 8.00 4.46 28.98
C LEU A 513 7.64 3.78 27.67
N ALA A 514 6.36 3.64 27.40
CA ALA A 514 5.86 3.06 26.17
C ALA A 514 4.91 4.09 25.55
N PRO A 515 5.42 5.01 24.71
CA PRO A 515 4.65 6.16 24.25
C PRO A 515 3.69 5.86 23.11
N LEU A 516 3.90 4.78 22.36
CA LEU A 516 3.07 4.44 21.19
C LEU A 516 2.28 3.16 21.44
N ARG A 517 0.99 3.20 21.12
CA ARG A 517 0.05 2.09 21.29
C ARG A 517 -0.70 1.80 20.00
N TYR A 518 -0.69 0.55 19.54
CA TYR A 518 -1.66 0.07 18.56
C TYR A 518 -3.07 0.18 19.13
N VAL A 519 -3.96 0.77 18.36
CA VAL A 519 -5.34 1.01 18.75
C VAL A 519 -6.34 0.46 17.72
N ASP A 520 -7.52 0.08 18.19
CA ASP A 520 -8.67 -0.25 17.34
C ASP A 520 -9.21 1.02 16.63
N PRO A 521 -10.17 0.90 15.69
CA PRO A 521 -10.75 2.05 14.99
C PRO A 521 -11.40 3.11 15.88
N ALA A 522 -11.89 2.74 17.06
CA ALA A 522 -12.45 3.66 18.06
C ALA A 522 -11.35 4.39 18.86
N GLY A 523 -10.11 3.91 18.76
CA GLY A 523 -8.93 4.47 19.39
C GLY A 523 -8.63 3.89 20.77
N ASN A 524 -9.12 2.70 21.10
CA ASN A 524 -8.76 1.99 22.33
C ASN A 524 -7.52 1.12 22.08
N PRO A 525 -6.54 1.10 23.01
CA PRO A 525 -5.41 0.17 22.94
C PRO A 525 -5.87 -1.29 22.79
N THR A 526 -5.29 -2.02 21.85
CA THR A 526 -5.77 -3.36 21.49
C THR A 526 -4.64 -4.37 21.30
N GLU A 527 -4.98 -5.63 21.57
CA GLU A 527 -4.17 -6.80 21.24
C GLU A 527 -4.78 -7.62 20.09
N GLN A 528 -5.95 -7.20 19.59
CA GLN A 528 -6.65 -7.87 18.51
C GLN A 528 -5.91 -7.70 17.18
N TYR A 529 -5.73 -8.79 16.45
CA TYR A 529 -5.19 -8.78 15.11
C TYR A 529 -6.28 -8.39 14.08
N PRO A 530 -5.97 -7.60 13.02
CA PRO A 530 -4.67 -7.06 12.64
C PRO A 530 -4.41 -5.63 13.15
N TYR A 531 -5.30 -5.03 13.94
CA TYR A 531 -5.11 -3.68 14.49
C TYR A 531 -3.82 -3.57 15.30
N ASN A 532 -3.52 -4.61 16.08
CA ASN A 532 -2.19 -4.91 16.59
C ASN A 532 -1.55 -6.01 15.72
N PRO A 533 -0.64 -5.67 14.80
CA PRO A 533 -0.14 -6.62 13.81
C PRO A 533 0.80 -7.68 14.41
N ASN A 534 1.44 -7.41 15.54
CA ASN A 534 2.42 -8.33 16.13
C ASN A 534 1.94 -9.04 17.40
N GLY A 535 0.87 -8.57 18.05
CA GLY A 535 0.39 -9.12 19.31
C GLY A 535 1.21 -8.67 20.53
N SER A 536 1.79 -7.46 20.49
CA SER A 536 2.46 -6.89 21.66
C SER A 536 1.45 -6.58 22.77
N PRO A 537 1.76 -6.85 24.05
CA PRO A 537 0.85 -6.66 25.16
C PRO A 537 0.47 -5.19 25.30
N HIS A 538 -0.78 -4.93 25.67
CA HIS A 538 -1.38 -3.60 25.75
C HIS A 538 -1.25 -2.77 24.46
N GLY A 539 -0.97 -3.37 23.30
CA GLY A 539 -0.72 -2.64 22.06
C GLY A 539 0.63 -1.93 22.01
N ILE A 540 1.61 -2.23 22.86
CA ILE A 540 2.91 -1.53 22.86
C ILE A 540 3.59 -1.60 21.48
N ALA A 541 3.86 -0.42 20.88
CA ALA A 541 4.53 -0.30 19.58
C ALA A 541 5.92 0.37 19.66
N ALA A 542 6.24 0.99 20.80
CA ALA A 542 7.50 1.67 21.06
C ALA A 542 7.84 1.69 22.55
N LEU A 543 9.13 1.81 22.85
CA LEU A 543 9.69 2.06 24.17
C LEU A 543 10.61 3.28 24.13
N CYS A 544 10.64 4.07 25.20
CA CYS A 544 11.61 5.14 25.40
C CYS A 544 12.39 4.98 26.70
N SER A 545 13.54 5.65 26.79
CA SER A 545 14.35 5.69 28.01
C SER A 545 13.69 6.54 29.09
N PRO A 546 13.99 6.29 30.38
CA PRO A 546 13.46 7.09 31.49
C PRO A 546 13.79 8.60 31.40
N ASP A 547 14.92 8.94 30.77
CA ASP A 547 15.32 10.32 30.51
C ASP A 547 14.79 10.88 29.18
N GLY A 548 14.04 10.07 28.41
CA GLY A 548 13.36 10.47 27.19
C GLY A 548 14.23 10.58 25.93
N ARG A 549 15.56 10.47 26.03
CA ARG A 549 16.49 10.75 24.92
C ARG A 549 16.61 9.62 23.90
N HIS A 550 16.24 8.41 24.28
CA HIS A 550 16.36 7.21 23.44
C HIS A 550 14.97 6.64 23.14
N LEU A 551 14.58 6.64 21.86
CA LEU A 551 13.28 6.12 21.42
C LEU A 551 13.48 4.94 20.47
N ALA A 552 12.88 3.80 20.78
CA ALA A 552 12.87 2.62 19.92
C ALA A 552 11.44 2.24 19.55
N MET A 553 11.17 2.06 18.26
CA MET A 553 9.84 1.73 17.76
C MET A 553 9.88 0.79 16.56
N MET A 554 8.85 -0.05 16.45
CA MET A 554 8.71 -0.97 15.31
C MET A 554 8.12 -0.33 14.04
N PRO A 555 7.11 0.56 14.14
CA PRO A 555 6.58 1.24 12.96
C PRO A 555 7.60 2.23 12.34
N HIS A 556 7.38 2.64 11.09
CA HIS A 556 8.35 3.39 10.28
C HIS A 556 7.92 4.85 10.00
N PRO A 557 8.13 5.79 10.93
CA PRO A 557 7.82 7.21 10.69
C PRO A 557 8.69 7.80 9.57
N THR A 558 9.87 7.23 9.30
CA THR A 558 10.73 7.62 8.17
C THR A 558 10.12 7.29 6.80
N ARG A 559 9.15 6.38 6.76
CA ARG A 559 8.37 6.05 5.56
C ARG A 559 7.06 6.83 5.49
N ALA A 560 6.84 7.77 6.40
CA ALA A 560 5.64 8.58 6.49
C ALA A 560 5.92 10.06 6.81
N PHE A 561 7.16 10.55 6.71
CA PHE A 561 7.49 11.95 7.05
C PHE A 561 7.06 12.97 5.97
N ARG A 562 6.68 12.52 4.77
CA ARG A 562 6.16 13.37 3.69
C ARG A 562 4.68 13.13 3.47
N MET A 563 3.95 14.19 3.16
CA MET A 563 2.51 14.11 2.90
C MET A 563 2.12 13.04 1.87
N HIS A 564 2.85 12.92 0.75
CA HIS A 564 2.51 11.92 -0.27
C HIS A 564 2.77 10.48 0.18
N GLN A 565 3.61 10.26 1.19
CA GLN A 565 3.84 8.92 1.75
C GLN A 565 2.66 8.49 2.62
N CYS A 566 2.02 9.41 3.36
CA CYS A 566 0.85 9.14 4.19
C CYS A 566 -0.46 8.97 3.40
N ARG A 567 -0.46 9.23 2.09
CA ARG A 567 -1.70 9.28 1.29
C ARG A 567 -2.39 7.92 1.10
N SER A 568 -1.69 6.82 1.35
CA SER A 568 -2.27 5.47 1.33
C SER A 568 -3.48 5.35 2.25
N TRP A 569 -3.46 6.03 3.40
CA TRP A 569 -4.64 6.18 4.24
C TRP A 569 -4.51 7.43 5.11
N MET A 570 -5.43 8.39 4.90
CA MET A 570 -5.55 9.63 5.67
C MET A 570 -6.93 10.24 5.39
N PRO A 571 -7.59 10.94 6.35
CA PRO A 571 -8.82 11.67 6.07
C PRO A 571 -8.70 12.61 4.85
N GLU A 572 -9.74 12.70 4.03
CA GLU A 572 -9.70 13.50 2.80
C GLU A 572 -9.52 15.00 3.09
N ASP A 573 -10.13 15.53 4.15
CA ASP A 573 -9.94 16.93 4.57
C ASP A 573 -8.47 17.21 4.92
N TRP A 574 -7.78 16.25 5.57
CA TRP A 574 -6.35 16.38 5.86
C TRP A 574 -5.49 16.37 4.60
N LYS A 575 -5.90 15.65 3.54
CA LYS A 575 -5.16 15.64 2.26
C LYS A 575 -5.22 17.00 1.57
N ALA A 576 -6.28 17.77 1.80
CA ALA A 576 -6.48 19.11 1.28
C ALA A 576 -5.78 20.18 2.13
N ASP A 577 -5.88 20.08 3.46
CA ASP A 577 -5.54 21.17 4.36
C ASP A 577 -4.12 21.10 4.95
N LEU A 578 -3.55 19.90 5.12
CA LEU A 578 -2.23 19.76 5.76
C LEU A 578 -1.09 20.01 4.78
N GLU A 579 -0.17 20.88 5.18
CA GLU A 579 1.04 21.19 4.40
C GLU A 579 2.18 20.18 4.63
N ALA A 580 2.22 19.55 5.81
CA ALA A 580 3.28 18.63 6.23
C ALA A 580 2.72 17.39 6.92
N SER A 581 3.47 16.28 6.86
CA SER A 581 3.06 15.06 7.54
C SER A 581 3.16 15.26 9.06
N PRO A 582 2.19 14.76 9.85
CA PRO A 582 2.30 14.70 11.30
C PRO A 582 3.60 14.04 11.78
N TRP A 583 4.07 12.99 11.09
CA TRP A 583 5.29 12.26 11.48
C TRP A 583 6.59 13.03 11.25
N LEU A 584 6.57 14.15 10.51
CA LEU A 584 7.71 15.06 10.41
C LEU A 584 8.03 15.72 11.76
N GLN A 585 7.01 16.00 12.57
CA GLN A 585 7.13 16.64 13.88
C GLN A 585 8.11 15.88 14.79
N MET A 586 8.13 14.55 14.70
CA MET A 586 8.99 13.70 15.51
C MET A 586 10.49 14.01 15.30
N PHE A 587 10.88 14.27 14.05
CA PHE A 587 12.26 14.62 13.70
C PHE A 587 12.57 16.09 14.01
N GLN A 588 11.58 16.98 13.88
CA GLN A 588 11.70 18.39 14.30
C GLN A 588 11.86 18.52 15.82
N ASN A 589 11.19 17.67 16.59
CA ASN A 589 11.34 17.58 18.04
C ASN A 589 12.76 17.16 18.43
N ALA A 590 13.34 16.16 17.75
CA ALA A 590 14.75 15.84 17.92
C ALA A 590 15.65 17.04 17.59
N ARG A 591 15.34 17.81 16.54
CA ARG A 591 16.09 19.02 16.19
C ARG A 591 15.98 20.12 17.25
N LYS A 592 14.81 20.28 17.87
CA LYS A 592 14.54 21.27 18.93
C LYS A 592 15.30 20.95 20.22
N PHE A 593 15.53 19.67 20.51
CA PHE A 593 16.27 19.22 21.67
C PHE A 593 17.77 19.56 21.62
N VAL A 594 18.39 19.50 20.42
CA VAL A 594 19.85 19.68 20.22
C VAL A 594 20.32 21.07 19.82
#